data_AF-A0A8H7WKU8-F1
#
_entry.id   AF-A0A8H7WKU8-F1
#
_cell.length_a   1.000
_cell.length_b   1.000
_cell.length_c   1.000
_cell.angle_alpha   90.00
_cell.angle_beta   90.00
_cell.angle_gamma   90.00
#
_symmetry.space_group_name_H-M   'P 1'
#
loop_
_entity.id
_entity.type
_entity.pdbx_description
1 polymer ?
#
loop_
_entity_poly.entity_id
_entity_poly.type
_entity_poly.pdbx_seq_one_letter_code
_entity_poly.pdbx_strand_id
1 'polypeptide(L)'
;MNRFKESGNEDEEDDADSQAGSDSESVSDKGDPLTAEEIDAKISQLKEDKKRARRDRVETDDKIKALDKTREKLDSAMSAICIAGRNDYTKGAIQRDFADGIRELDMGDYDEVARSLPVFCVSSRAYQKIQGRLQRDKAVPGFPTAEETEIPQLQAHCKKLTEAGRASNCRNFLTNLSQLLNSLGLWASNDGTGLNLTDAQLAAETRFLKLRLQKLEESLEKSVKECLKDTNDILAENIFEQCENLVELAVAEANHTDHRELGGYYWATYKAIVRREGVFSNAQGPHDFNAQLIWLLTGRNLLLRDSPQVLSSFSRQAKNLLTAFHREIELRTMKTGTGSAGIAMLGQQLKNYEQILATLATQMIEIINGLQREANREFTPVIARNLSSAYDYCTSEVGPGQFNRMKAHMSQHFDNIQGSMFAESCEEVKGHLLKMCKQVSTQMSEHTDGIFVRIERDYLEVISGTRIPGQTMPKWERQMRSEVARVIADRAHAVIEEAEKAAAKLAEDAAHAEQSGLEDGNAGPSRAESSKPTIKGEADTDGMDLS
;
A
#
# COMPACT_ATOMS: atom_id res chain seq x y z
N MET A 1 43.53 -22.32 -11.64
CA MET A 1 44.34 -22.62 -10.45
C MET A 1 43.90 -23.99 -9.93
N ASN A 2 44.67 -25.02 -10.23
CA ASN A 2 44.44 -26.42 -9.85
C ASN A 2 44.96 -26.69 -8.42
N ARG A 3 44.37 -27.72 -7.79
CA ARG A 3 44.81 -28.55 -6.63
C ARG A 3 43.81 -28.49 -5.45
N PHE A 4 43.35 -29.57 -4.85
CA PHE A 4 43.75 -30.98 -4.86
C PHE A 4 42.49 -31.87 -4.74
N LYS A 5 42.43 -32.93 -5.55
CA LYS A 5 41.57 -34.11 -5.34
C LYS A 5 42.41 -35.11 -4.56
N GLU A 6 41.84 -35.74 -3.55
CA GLU A 6 42.22 -37.12 -3.23
C GLU A 6 41.04 -37.85 -2.57
N SER A 7 40.77 -39.02 -3.14
CA SER A 7 39.81 -40.03 -2.76
C SER A 7 40.42 -40.95 -1.72
N GLY A 8 39.64 -41.38 -0.73
CA GLY A 8 40.01 -42.48 0.17
C GLY A 8 38.74 -43.11 0.72
N ASN A 9 38.44 -44.30 0.23
CA ASN A 9 37.41 -45.22 0.71
C ASN A 9 38.19 -46.28 1.49
N GLU A 10 37.89 -46.52 2.75
CA GLU A 10 38.28 -47.77 3.42
C GLU A 10 37.53 -47.93 4.75
N ASP A 11 36.99 -49.13 4.90
CA ASP A 11 36.26 -49.68 6.02
C ASP A 11 37.16 -49.74 7.27
N GLU A 12 36.73 -49.15 8.38
CA GLU A 12 37.43 -49.28 9.67
C GLU A 12 37.00 -50.59 10.34
N GLU A 13 37.84 -51.62 10.19
CA GLU A 13 37.90 -52.76 11.10
C GLU A 13 38.50 -52.31 12.44
N ASP A 14 37.70 -52.50 13.49
CA ASP A 14 38.10 -52.37 14.89
C ASP A 14 39.14 -53.45 15.27
N ASP A 15 40.38 -53.05 15.51
CA ASP A 15 41.33 -53.82 16.33
C ASP A 15 42.05 -52.88 17.30
N ALA A 16 41.40 -52.64 18.44
CA ALA A 16 41.95 -51.89 19.56
C ALA A 16 42.85 -52.79 20.41
N ASP A 17 44.16 -52.76 20.10
CA ASP A 17 45.20 -53.33 20.94
C ASP A 17 45.31 -52.53 22.25
N SER A 18 44.80 -53.11 23.34
CA SER A 18 44.86 -52.53 24.69
C SER A 18 45.63 -53.46 25.62
N GLN A 19 46.94 -53.21 25.73
CA GLN A 19 47.74 -53.68 26.85
C GLN A 19 47.32 -52.97 28.14
N ALA A 20 46.80 -53.74 29.09
CA ALA A 20 46.89 -53.43 30.51
C ALA A 20 46.95 -54.75 31.29
N GLY A 21 48.02 -54.92 32.06
CA GLY A 21 48.27 -56.10 32.87
C GLY A 21 47.53 -56.12 34.20
N SER A 22 47.94 -57.10 35.01
CA SER A 22 47.44 -57.43 36.35
C SER A 22 46.04 -58.07 36.30
N ASP A 23 45.76 -59.23 36.89
CA ASP A 23 46.34 -59.82 38.09
C ASP A 23 45.84 -61.28 38.23
N SER A 24 46.40 -61.98 39.22
CA SER A 24 45.79 -63.12 39.92
C SER A 24 45.95 -64.52 39.31
N GLU A 25 46.90 -65.24 39.89
CA GLU A 25 46.92 -66.69 39.94
C GLU A 25 45.55 -67.26 40.33
N SER A 26 44.88 -67.89 39.37
CA SER A 26 43.80 -68.82 39.68
C SER A 26 44.39 -70.23 39.72
N VAL A 27 44.60 -70.63 40.95
CA VAL A 27 44.88 -71.97 41.41
C VAL A 27 44.03 -72.98 40.65
N SER A 28 44.70 -74.01 40.15
CA SER A 28 44.11 -75.24 39.60
C SER A 28 42.95 -75.71 40.49
N ASP A 29 41.73 -75.53 40.01
CA ASP A 29 40.60 -76.34 40.45
C ASP A 29 40.07 -77.07 39.21
N LYS A 30 40.61 -78.27 38.99
CA LYS A 30 40.04 -79.24 38.06
C LYS A 30 38.70 -79.66 38.66
N GLY A 31 37.66 -78.88 38.37
CA GLY A 31 36.29 -79.32 38.56
C GLY A 31 36.08 -80.61 37.77
N ASP A 32 35.37 -81.56 38.39
CA ASP A 32 34.99 -82.82 37.77
C ASP A 32 34.42 -82.59 36.36
N PRO A 33 34.70 -83.48 35.39
CA PRO A 33 34.20 -83.32 34.04
C PRO A 33 32.68 -83.25 34.08
N LEU A 34 32.15 -82.06 33.75
CA LEU A 34 30.73 -81.83 33.54
C LEU A 34 30.19 -82.95 32.65
N THR A 35 29.16 -83.63 33.14
CA THR A 35 28.50 -84.68 32.36
C THR A 35 27.88 -84.07 31.11
N ALA A 36 27.78 -84.84 30.02
CA ALA A 36 27.20 -84.33 28.76
C ALA A 36 25.82 -83.68 28.97
N GLU A 37 25.06 -84.18 29.95
CA GLU A 37 23.75 -83.66 30.35
C GLU A 37 23.80 -82.26 30.99
N GLU A 38 24.82 -81.95 31.80
CA GLU A 38 25.01 -80.63 32.40
C GLU A 38 25.45 -79.58 31.36
N ILE A 39 26.22 -80.02 30.36
CA ILE A 39 26.63 -79.18 29.22
C ILE A 39 25.40 -78.86 28.36
N ASP A 40 24.56 -79.85 28.04
CA ASP A 40 23.34 -79.64 27.26
C ASP A 40 22.29 -78.79 27.99
N ALA A 41 22.19 -78.93 29.32
CA ALA A 41 21.36 -78.06 30.15
C ALA A 41 21.85 -76.60 30.12
N LYS A 42 23.17 -76.38 30.23
CA LYS A 42 23.78 -75.04 30.18
C LYS A 42 23.68 -74.41 28.78
N ILE A 43 23.81 -75.20 27.71
CA ILE A 43 23.57 -74.74 26.34
C ILE A 43 22.11 -74.35 26.14
N SER A 44 21.16 -75.11 26.72
CA SER A 44 19.73 -74.80 26.63
C SER A 44 19.38 -73.50 27.37
N GLN A 45 19.95 -73.30 28.56
CA GLN A 45 19.84 -72.06 29.33
C GLN A 45 20.41 -70.87 28.54
N LEU A 46 21.63 -70.99 27.99
CA LEU A 46 22.25 -69.93 27.18
C LEU A 46 21.46 -69.62 25.90
N LYS A 47 20.83 -70.63 25.28
CA LYS A 47 19.93 -70.42 24.13
C LYS A 47 18.67 -69.64 24.53
N GLU A 48 18.09 -69.94 25.69
CA GLU A 48 16.93 -69.23 26.20
C GLU A 48 17.27 -67.79 26.61
N ASP A 49 18.42 -67.58 27.28
CA ASP A 49 18.94 -66.27 27.63
C ASP A 49 19.27 -65.44 26.39
N LYS A 50 19.88 -66.04 25.36
CA LYS A 50 20.09 -65.40 24.04
C LYS A 50 18.77 -64.99 23.39
N LYS A 51 17.72 -65.82 23.50
CA LYS A 51 16.38 -65.53 22.97
C LYS A 51 15.68 -64.43 23.77
N ARG A 52 15.91 -64.35 25.07
CA ARG A 52 15.41 -63.27 25.95
C ARG A 52 16.12 -61.96 25.63
N ALA A 53 17.45 -61.95 25.65
CA ALA A 53 18.28 -60.79 25.30
C ALA A 53 17.98 -60.25 23.89
N ARG A 54 17.70 -61.13 22.91
CA ARG A 54 17.28 -60.69 21.57
C ARG A 54 15.92 -60.01 21.57
N ARG A 55 14.95 -60.49 22.36
CA ARG A 55 13.63 -59.84 22.49
C ARG A 55 13.75 -58.49 23.19
N ASP A 56 14.51 -58.44 24.27
CA ASP A 56 14.75 -57.20 25.02
C ASP A 56 15.46 -56.16 24.15
N ARG A 57 16.46 -56.56 23.35
CA ARG A 57 17.12 -55.66 22.39
C ARG A 57 16.14 -55.07 21.37
N VAL A 58 15.26 -55.89 20.79
CA VAL A 58 14.26 -55.40 19.82
C VAL A 58 13.30 -54.42 20.50
N GLU A 59 12.85 -54.73 21.73
CA GLU A 59 11.98 -53.83 22.49
C GLU A 59 12.68 -52.51 22.84
N THR A 60 13.96 -52.55 23.23
CA THR A 60 14.77 -51.36 23.47
C THR A 60 15.00 -50.55 22.20
N ASP A 61 15.31 -51.19 21.07
CA ASP A 61 15.49 -50.52 19.78
C ASP A 61 14.18 -49.84 19.31
N ASP A 62 13.03 -50.47 19.54
CA ASP A 62 11.72 -49.87 19.24
C ASP A 62 11.40 -48.69 20.17
N LYS A 63 11.77 -48.77 21.45
CA LYS A 63 11.68 -47.64 22.40
C LYS A 63 12.60 -46.49 21.99
N ILE A 64 13.82 -46.77 21.55
CA ILE A 64 14.77 -45.74 21.06
C ILE A 64 14.17 -45.03 19.84
N LYS A 65 13.68 -45.77 18.85
CA LYS A 65 13.03 -45.18 17.67
C LYS A 65 11.79 -44.36 18.02
N ALA A 66 11.02 -44.79 19.01
CA ALA A 66 9.87 -44.03 19.50
C ALA A 66 10.32 -42.72 20.17
N LEU A 67 11.35 -42.78 21.02
CA LEU A 67 11.93 -41.60 21.67
C LEU A 67 12.53 -40.61 20.67
N ASP A 68 13.25 -41.08 19.65
CA ASP A 68 13.80 -40.23 18.60
C ASP A 68 12.71 -39.47 17.84
N LYS A 69 11.60 -40.15 17.48
CA LYS A 69 10.44 -39.49 16.87
C LYS A 69 9.81 -38.45 17.79
N THR A 70 9.76 -38.71 19.09
CA THR A 70 9.25 -37.70 20.05
C THR A 70 10.19 -36.51 20.17
N ARG A 71 11.51 -36.75 20.15
CA ARG A 71 12.52 -35.70 20.17
C ARG A 71 12.44 -34.79 18.95
N GLU A 72 12.34 -35.35 17.74
CA GLU A 72 12.20 -34.55 16.51
C GLU A 72 10.94 -33.66 16.53
N LYS A 73 9.83 -34.18 17.07
CA LYS A 73 8.60 -33.39 17.23
C LYS A 73 8.78 -32.25 18.24
N LEU A 74 9.43 -32.52 19.37
CA LEU A 74 9.73 -31.50 20.38
C LEU A 74 10.67 -30.43 19.83
N ASP A 75 11.73 -30.82 19.12
CA ASP A 75 12.68 -29.88 18.50
C ASP A 75 11.98 -28.99 17.46
N SER A 76 11.06 -29.55 16.66
CA SER A 76 10.25 -28.76 15.73
C SER A 76 9.28 -27.81 16.45
N ALA A 77 8.67 -28.24 17.56
CA ALA A 77 7.77 -27.40 18.35
C ALA A 77 8.52 -26.26 19.05
N MET A 78 9.70 -26.55 19.62
CA MET A 78 10.58 -25.54 20.20
C MET A 78 10.99 -24.52 19.14
N SER A 79 11.37 -24.98 17.95
CA SER A 79 11.73 -24.10 16.84
C SER A 79 10.56 -23.19 16.44
N ALA A 80 9.33 -23.70 16.38
CA ALA A 80 8.14 -22.90 16.08
C ALA A 80 7.91 -21.80 17.13
N ILE A 81 8.02 -22.11 18.42
CA ILE A 81 7.88 -21.14 19.52
C ILE A 81 8.96 -20.07 19.43
N CYS A 82 10.22 -20.45 19.18
CA CYS A 82 11.33 -19.50 19.04
C CYS A 82 11.15 -18.58 17.82
N ILE A 83 10.65 -19.11 16.70
CA ILE A 83 10.36 -18.32 15.50
C ILE A 83 9.23 -17.33 15.77
N ALA A 84 8.14 -17.77 16.42
CA ALA A 84 7.02 -16.91 16.78
C ALA A 84 7.48 -15.76 17.71
N GLY A 85 8.20 -16.09 18.79
CA GLY A 85 8.73 -15.07 19.71
C GLY A 85 9.70 -14.09 19.05
N ARG A 86 10.54 -14.57 18.12
CA ARG A 86 11.42 -13.69 17.33
C ARG A 86 10.61 -12.77 16.42
N ASN A 87 9.63 -13.32 15.71
CA ASN A 87 8.79 -12.55 14.78
C ASN A 87 8.01 -11.47 15.53
N ASP A 88 7.42 -11.78 16.68
CA ASP A 88 6.66 -10.80 17.48
C ASP A 88 7.57 -9.67 18.01
N TYR A 89 8.75 -10.02 18.52
CA TYR A 89 9.74 -9.03 18.93
C TYR A 89 10.18 -8.14 17.76
N THR A 90 10.51 -8.74 16.61
CA THR A 90 10.96 -8.01 15.42
C THR A 90 9.86 -7.10 14.87
N LYS A 91 8.60 -7.54 14.83
CA LYS A 91 7.47 -6.69 14.43
C LYS A 91 7.35 -5.47 15.32
N GLY A 92 7.33 -5.67 16.64
CA GLY A 92 7.22 -4.57 17.60
C GLY A 92 8.44 -3.64 17.63
N ALA A 93 9.64 -4.16 17.33
CA ALA A 93 10.84 -3.32 17.16
C ALA A 93 10.74 -2.45 15.91
N ILE A 94 10.44 -3.05 14.75
CA ILE A 94 10.33 -2.31 13.48
C ILE A 94 9.20 -1.27 13.52
N GLN A 95 8.06 -1.58 14.15
CA GLN A 95 6.96 -0.63 14.31
C GLN A 95 7.35 0.57 15.16
N ARG A 96 8.13 0.35 16.23
CA ARG A 96 8.66 1.44 17.07
C ARG A 96 9.73 2.24 16.35
N ASP A 97 10.70 1.58 15.70
CA ASP A 97 11.74 2.25 14.92
C ASP A 97 11.14 3.11 13.80
N PHE A 98 10.08 2.62 13.15
CA PHE A 98 9.34 3.39 12.15
C PHE A 98 8.62 4.60 12.76
N ALA A 99 7.96 4.42 13.90
CA ALA A 99 7.28 5.50 14.60
C ALA A 99 8.27 6.56 15.12
N ASP A 100 9.42 6.14 15.64
CA ASP A 100 10.51 7.02 16.03
C ASP A 100 11.11 7.76 14.84
N GLY A 101 11.28 7.09 13.69
CA GLY A 101 11.69 7.73 12.44
C GLY A 101 10.69 8.77 11.93
N ILE A 102 9.38 8.56 12.12
CA ILE A 102 8.35 9.57 11.80
C ILE A 102 8.30 10.66 12.87
N ARG A 103 8.57 10.35 14.14
CA ARG A 103 8.67 11.32 15.24
C ARG A 103 9.81 12.31 15.05
N GLU A 104 10.88 11.90 14.37
CA GLU A 104 11.94 12.81 13.92
C GLU A 104 11.52 13.68 12.72
N LEU A 105 10.39 13.37 12.06
CA LEU A 105 9.87 14.06 10.88
C LEU A 105 8.64 14.95 11.14
N ASP A 106 7.90 14.81 12.25
CA ASP A 106 6.70 15.62 12.58
C ASP A 106 6.47 15.72 14.12
N MET A 107 5.45 16.45 14.61
CA MET A 107 5.07 16.54 16.05
C MET A 107 3.63 16.02 16.33
N GLY A 108 3.29 14.80 15.90
CA GLY A 108 1.98 14.15 16.08
C GLY A 108 1.94 13.03 17.15
N ASP A 109 0.80 12.33 17.24
CA ASP A 109 0.59 11.23 18.18
C ASP A 109 1.00 9.87 17.54
N TYR A 110 2.16 9.34 17.93
CA TYR A 110 2.90 8.31 17.17
C TYR A 110 2.53 6.86 17.47
N ASP A 111 1.88 6.62 18.60
CA ASP A 111 1.50 5.26 19.01
C ASP A 111 0.43 4.65 18.08
N GLU A 112 -0.41 5.48 17.46
CA GLU A 112 -1.39 5.02 16.47
C GLU A 112 -0.73 4.70 15.13
N VAL A 113 0.27 5.48 14.72
CA VAL A 113 1.04 5.26 13.49
C VAL A 113 1.85 3.96 13.58
N ALA A 114 2.49 3.70 14.72
CA ALA A 114 3.21 2.45 15.00
C ALA A 114 2.29 1.22 14.85
N ARG A 115 1.06 1.30 15.38
CA ARG A 115 0.07 0.22 15.32
C ARG A 115 -0.53 0.04 13.92
N SER A 116 -0.55 1.11 13.12
CA SER A 116 -1.11 1.08 11.77
C SER A 116 -0.19 0.41 10.73
N LEU A 117 1.11 0.26 11.02
CA LEU A 117 2.08 -0.33 10.09
C LEU A 117 2.00 -1.87 10.10
N PRO A 118 1.58 -2.50 8.99
CA PRO A 118 1.57 -3.95 8.88
C PRO A 118 2.99 -4.47 8.60
N VAL A 119 3.57 -5.21 9.55
CA VAL A 119 4.89 -5.84 9.41
C VAL A 119 4.73 -7.36 9.30
N PHE A 120 5.32 -7.96 8.27
CA PHE A 120 5.27 -9.40 7.99
C PHE A 120 6.68 -9.99 8.05
N CYS A 121 6.89 -10.95 8.95
CA CYS A 121 8.14 -11.69 9.10
C CYS A 121 8.12 -12.94 8.22
N VAL A 122 8.43 -12.77 6.94
CA VAL A 122 8.24 -13.83 5.94
C VAL A 122 9.39 -14.83 5.84
N SER A 123 9.07 -16.10 5.62
CA SER A 123 10.02 -17.17 5.31
C SER A 123 9.75 -17.79 3.94
N SER A 124 10.41 -17.26 2.91
CA SER A 124 10.24 -17.69 1.50
C SER A 124 10.58 -19.17 1.29
N ARG A 125 11.64 -19.66 1.93
CA ARG A 125 12.09 -21.06 1.80
C ARG A 125 11.13 -22.04 2.45
N ALA A 126 10.61 -21.72 3.64
CA ALA A 126 9.65 -22.58 4.34
C ALA A 126 8.33 -22.67 3.55
N TYR A 127 7.83 -21.53 3.07
CA TYR A 127 6.60 -21.50 2.28
C TYR A 127 6.72 -22.31 0.98
N GLN A 128 7.80 -22.10 0.21
CA GLN A 128 8.02 -22.83 -1.04
C GLN A 128 8.11 -24.35 -0.80
N LYS A 129 8.72 -24.77 0.31
CA LYS A 129 8.79 -26.17 0.73
C LYS A 129 7.43 -26.77 1.07
N ILE A 130 6.62 -26.06 1.86
CA ILE A 130 5.25 -26.49 2.21
C ILE A 130 4.37 -26.58 0.96
N GLN A 131 4.58 -25.70 -0.02
CA GLN A 131 3.92 -25.73 -1.33
C GLN A 131 4.48 -26.80 -2.30
N GLY A 132 5.33 -27.71 -1.82
CA GLY A 132 5.87 -28.83 -2.59
C GLY A 132 7.03 -28.50 -3.54
N ARG A 133 7.59 -27.29 -3.46
CA ARG A 133 8.76 -26.85 -4.26
C ARG A 133 10.07 -27.14 -3.49
N LEU A 134 11.22 -27.13 -4.16
CA LEU A 134 12.56 -27.41 -3.59
C LEU A 134 12.73 -28.81 -2.98
N GLN A 135 12.21 -29.88 -3.59
CA GLN A 135 12.26 -31.25 -3.01
C GLN A 135 13.66 -31.77 -2.60
N ARG A 136 14.75 -31.24 -3.19
CA ARG A 136 16.15 -31.66 -2.89
C ARG A 136 16.75 -31.04 -1.62
N ASP A 137 16.15 -29.99 -1.08
CA ASP A 137 16.67 -29.29 0.11
C ASP A 137 16.29 -30.00 1.42
N LYS A 138 17.01 -29.74 2.51
CA LYS A 138 16.62 -30.22 3.85
C LYS A 138 15.27 -29.63 4.29
N ALA A 139 14.52 -30.37 5.11
CA ALA A 139 13.28 -29.87 5.71
C ALA A 139 13.59 -28.66 6.61
N VAL A 140 12.72 -27.65 6.58
CA VAL A 140 12.82 -26.49 7.47
C VAL A 140 11.96 -26.79 8.70
N PRO A 141 12.54 -27.05 9.88
CA PRO A 141 11.77 -27.29 11.09
C PRO A 141 11.08 -26.02 11.57
N GLY A 142 9.97 -26.16 12.29
CA GLY A 142 9.29 -25.04 12.95
C GLY A 142 8.21 -24.30 12.14
N PHE A 143 7.82 -24.79 10.96
CA PHE A 143 6.65 -24.29 10.21
C PHE A 143 5.68 -25.45 9.90
N PRO A 144 4.67 -25.72 10.74
CA PRO A 144 3.68 -26.77 10.55
C PRO A 144 2.64 -26.42 9.49
N THR A 145 2.34 -25.12 9.28
CA THR A 145 1.38 -24.64 8.28
C THR A 145 1.98 -23.56 7.38
N ALA A 146 1.40 -23.38 6.19
CA ALA A 146 1.81 -22.30 5.29
C ALA A 146 1.50 -20.91 5.87
N GLU A 147 0.55 -20.79 6.79
CA GLU A 147 0.13 -19.53 7.42
C GLU A 147 1.20 -18.97 8.36
N GLU A 148 1.95 -19.82 9.06
CA GLU A 148 3.04 -19.39 9.95
C GLU A 148 4.24 -18.78 9.20
N THR A 149 4.30 -18.94 7.87
CA THR A 149 5.33 -18.30 7.04
C THR A 149 5.02 -16.84 6.72
N GLU A 150 3.83 -16.37 7.08
CA GLU A 150 3.30 -15.01 6.85
C GLU A 150 3.19 -14.55 5.37
N ILE A 151 3.56 -15.43 4.42
CA ILE A 151 3.45 -15.14 2.98
C ILE A 151 2.00 -15.06 2.49
N PRO A 152 1.07 -15.95 2.89
CA PRO A 152 -0.34 -15.80 2.54
C PRO A 152 -0.93 -14.47 3.01
N GLN A 153 -0.59 -14.05 4.24
CA GLN A 153 -1.04 -12.80 4.84
C GLN A 153 -0.45 -11.60 4.08
N LEU A 154 0.84 -11.65 3.72
CA LEU A 154 1.46 -10.65 2.87
C LEU A 154 0.77 -10.56 1.49
N GLN A 155 0.45 -11.68 0.86
CA GLN A 155 -0.28 -11.69 -0.41
C GLN A 155 -1.68 -11.09 -0.27
N ALA A 156 -2.41 -11.43 0.80
CA ALA A 156 -3.72 -10.87 1.09
C ALA A 156 -3.63 -9.35 1.31
N HIS A 157 -2.62 -8.89 2.04
CA HIS A 157 -2.34 -7.48 2.25
C HIS A 157 -2.02 -6.74 0.94
N CYS A 158 -1.14 -7.29 0.10
CA CYS A 158 -0.84 -6.72 -1.22
C CYS A 158 -2.09 -6.65 -2.12
N LYS A 159 -2.95 -7.67 -2.09
CA LYS A 159 -4.23 -7.65 -2.82
C LYS A 159 -5.15 -6.56 -2.27
N LYS A 160 -5.28 -6.45 -0.95
CA LYS A 160 -6.10 -5.43 -0.27
C LYS A 160 -5.63 -4.01 -0.59
N LEU A 161 -4.31 -3.78 -0.66
CA LEU A 161 -3.74 -2.48 -1.05
C LEU A 161 -4.22 -2.03 -2.43
N THR A 162 -4.38 -2.97 -3.37
CA THR A 162 -4.87 -2.67 -4.72
C THR A 162 -6.39 -2.57 -4.81
N GLU A 163 -7.13 -2.98 -3.80
CA GLU A 163 -8.59 -3.08 -3.84
C GLU A 163 -9.25 -1.71 -3.97
N ALA A 164 -8.78 -0.72 -3.21
CA ALA A 164 -9.30 0.65 -3.29
C ALA A 164 -9.11 1.27 -4.68
N GLY A 165 -7.90 1.12 -5.26
CA GLY A 165 -7.60 1.60 -6.61
C GLY A 165 -8.41 0.85 -7.68
N ARG A 166 -8.54 -0.47 -7.56
CA ARG A 166 -9.37 -1.28 -8.47
C ARG A 166 -10.84 -0.90 -8.38
N ALA A 167 -11.37 -0.76 -7.17
CA ALA A 167 -12.77 -0.36 -6.95
C ALA A 167 -13.04 1.03 -7.52
N SER A 168 -12.12 1.99 -7.31
CA SER A 168 -12.20 3.33 -7.90
C SER A 168 -12.23 3.27 -9.42
N ASN A 169 -11.30 2.54 -10.05
CA ASN A 169 -11.25 2.38 -11.50
C ASN A 169 -12.51 1.70 -12.07
N CYS A 170 -13.02 0.68 -11.40
CA CYS A 170 -14.28 0.03 -11.77
C CYS A 170 -15.47 1.01 -11.69
N ARG A 171 -15.56 1.81 -10.62
CA ARG A 171 -16.60 2.85 -10.50
C ARG A 171 -16.48 3.88 -11.62
N ASN A 172 -15.28 4.37 -11.92
CA ASN A 172 -15.04 5.33 -12.99
C ASN A 172 -15.45 4.77 -14.37
N PHE A 173 -15.13 3.50 -14.64
CA PHE A 173 -15.56 2.82 -15.86
C PHE A 173 -17.09 2.71 -15.94
N LEU A 174 -17.74 2.28 -14.84
CA LEU A 174 -19.20 2.14 -14.78
C LEU A 174 -19.91 3.49 -14.93
N THR A 175 -19.39 4.56 -14.33
CA THR A 175 -19.92 5.92 -14.51
C THR A 175 -19.81 6.38 -15.95
N ASN A 176 -18.66 6.17 -16.61
CA ASN A 176 -18.49 6.52 -18.03
C ASN A 176 -19.38 5.68 -18.95
N LEU A 177 -19.54 4.38 -18.65
CA LEU A 177 -20.44 3.49 -19.39
C LEU A 177 -21.89 3.91 -19.22
N SER A 178 -22.32 4.24 -17.99
CA SER A 178 -23.64 4.80 -17.69
C SER A 178 -23.88 6.10 -18.44
N GLN A 179 -22.89 7.01 -18.46
CA GLN A 179 -22.95 8.25 -19.23
C GLN A 179 -23.15 7.98 -20.72
N LEU A 180 -22.42 7.03 -21.30
CA LEU A 180 -22.54 6.65 -22.70
C LEU A 180 -23.91 6.03 -23.01
N LEU A 181 -24.37 5.09 -22.18
CA LEU A 181 -25.66 4.43 -22.35
C LEU A 181 -26.83 5.40 -22.22
N ASN A 182 -26.77 6.34 -21.29
CA ASN A 182 -27.77 7.39 -21.15
C ASN A 182 -27.77 8.33 -22.35
N SER A 183 -26.60 8.71 -22.87
CA SER A 183 -26.49 9.54 -24.09
C SER A 183 -27.06 8.83 -25.32
N LEU A 184 -26.75 7.53 -25.48
CA LEU A 184 -27.35 6.67 -26.51
C LEU A 184 -28.86 6.51 -26.30
N GLY A 185 -29.31 6.38 -25.06
CA GLY A 185 -30.72 6.29 -24.71
C GLY A 185 -31.48 7.58 -25.04
N LEU A 186 -30.90 8.75 -24.77
CA LEU A 186 -31.44 10.05 -25.15
C LEU A 186 -31.55 10.19 -26.67
N TRP A 187 -30.51 9.80 -27.41
CA TRP A 187 -30.53 9.79 -28.87
C TRP A 187 -31.56 8.81 -29.46
N ALA A 188 -31.65 7.61 -28.88
CA ALA A 188 -32.54 6.54 -29.34
C ALA A 188 -34.01 6.81 -29.01
N SER A 189 -34.30 7.51 -27.90
CA SER A 189 -35.66 7.90 -27.48
C SER A 189 -36.24 9.06 -28.29
N ASN A 190 -35.41 9.71 -29.12
CA ASN A 190 -35.87 10.74 -30.03
C ASN A 190 -36.47 10.11 -31.29
N ASP A 191 -37.78 9.83 -31.26
CA ASP A 191 -38.54 9.22 -32.37
C ASP A 191 -38.88 10.21 -33.50
N GLY A 192 -38.44 11.47 -33.40
CA GLY A 192 -38.79 12.55 -34.32
C GLY A 192 -40.24 13.03 -34.18
N THR A 193 -40.98 12.52 -33.19
CA THR A 193 -42.33 12.94 -32.78
C THR A 193 -42.30 13.91 -31.59
N GLY A 194 -41.12 14.27 -31.11
CA GLY A 194 -40.93 15.13 -29.94
C GLY A 194 -41.21 16.60 -30.22
N LEU A 195 -41.92 17.24 -29.28
CA LEU A 195 -42.24 18.67 -29.16
C LEU A 195 -42.89 19.30 -30.40
N ASN A 196 -44.22 19.51 -30.32
CA ASN A 196 -44.97 20.38 -31.24
C ASN A 196 -44.62 21.86 -31.00
N LEU A 197 -43.35 22.24 -31.15
CA LEU A 197 -42.90 23.63 -31.13
C LEU A 197 -42.92 24.16 -32.56
N THR A 198 -43.39 25.39 -32.72
CA THR A 198 -43.25 26.11 -34.00
C THR A 198 -41.77 26.40 -34.28
N ASP A 199 -41.38 26.53 -35.56
CA ASP A 199 -39.99 26.85 -35.95
C ASP A 199 -39.41 28.06 -35.21
N ALA A 200 -40.24 29.08 -34.98
CA ALA A 200 -39.86 30.27 -34.22
C ALA A 200 -39.58 29.96 -32.74
N GLN A 201 -40.36 29.08 -32.12
CA GLN A 201 -40.15 28.65 -30.74
C GLN A 201 -38.92 27.73 -30.62
N LEU A 202 -38.74 26.81 -31.57
CA LEU A 202 -37.56 25.94 -31.60
C LEU A 202 -36.26 26.73 -31.78
N ALA A 203 -36.26 27.73 -32.67
CA ALA A 203 -35.12 28.62 -32.86
C ALA A 203 -34.85 29.47 -31.60
N ALA A 204 -35.89 29.93 -30.91
CA ALA A 204 -35.76 30.68 -29.66
C ALA A 204 -35.20 29.82 -28.51
N GLU A 205 -35.65 28.57 -28.37
CA GLU A 205 -35.13 27.62 -27.38
C GLU A 205 -33.69 27.22 -27.69
N THR A 206 -33.37 26.92 -28.96
CA THR A 206 -32.01 26.59 -29.39
C THR A 206 -31.05 27.76 -29.18
N ARG A 207 -31.47 29.00 -29.48
CA ARG A 207 -30.65 30.19 -29.24
C ARG A 207 -30.42 30.43 -27.75
N PHE A 208 -31.44 30.24 -26.92
CA PHE A 208 -31.30 30.35 -25.48
C PHE A 208 -30.35 29.29 -24.93
N LEU A 209 -30.50 28.04 -25.34
CA LEU A 209 -29.65 26.95 -24.91
C LEU A 209 -28.19 27.20 -25.28
N LYS A 210 -27.91 27.61 -26.52
CA LYS A 210 -26.56 27.98 -26.97
C LYS A 210 -25.96 29.11 -26.13
N LEU A 211 -26.73 30.17 -25.85
CA LEU A 211 -26.25 31.26 -24.99
C LEU A 211 -25.93 30.79 -23.57
N ARG A 212 -26.73 29.87 -23.02
CA ARG A 212 -26.50 29.31 -21.67
C ARG A 212 -25.36 28.31 -21.63
N LEU A 213 -25.18 27.51 -22.68
CA LEU A 213 -24.03 26.63 -22.85
C LEU A 213 -22.75 27.44 -22.96
N GLN A 214 -22.73 28.51 -23.76
CA GLN A 214 -21.57 29.41 -23.84
C GLN A 214 -21.24 30.03 -22.47
N LYS A 215 -22.26 30.48 -21.73
CA LYS A 215 -22.05 30.99 -20.37
C LYS A 215 -21.49 29.92 -19.42
N LEU A 216 -21.93 28.66 -19.57
CA LEU A 216 -21.42 27.54 -18.78
C LEU A 216 -19.96 27.24 -19.12
N GLU A 217 -19.59 27.24 -20.41
CA GLU A 217 -18.23 27.09 -20.89
C GLU A 217 -17.31 28.16 -20.30
N GLU A 218 -17.68 29.44 -20.46
CA GLU A 218 -16.93 30.57 -19.91
C GLU A 218 -16.78 30.48 -18.38
N SER A 219 -17.82 30.01 -17.68
CA SER A 219 -17.80 29.84 -16.22
C SER A 219 -16.92 28.67 -15.79
N LEU A 220 -16.95 27.54 -16.50
CA LEU A 220 -16.10 26.37 -16.21
C LEU A 220 -14.64 26.69 -16.50
N GLU A 221 -14.33 27.33 -17.63
CA GLU A 221 -12.98 27.76 -17.96
C GLU A 221 -12.45 28.77 -16.92
N LYS A 222 -13.30 29.69 -16.46
CA LYS A 222 -12.95 30.61 -15.37
C LYS A 222 -12.66 29.87 -14.07
N SER A 223 -13.48 28.89 -13.69
CA SER A 223 -13.25 28.08 -12.49
C SER A 223 -11.96 27.25 -12.57
N VAL A 224 -11.61 26.72 -13.73
CA VAL A 224 -10.30 26.07 -13.96
C VAL A 224 -9.18 27.09 -13.75
N LYS A 225 -9.26 28.29 -14.34
CA LYS A 225 -8.25 29.35 -14.20
C LYS A 225 -8.11 29.85 -12.76
N GLU A 226 -9.21 30.02 -12.03
CA GLU A 226 -9.22 30.41 -10.61
C GLU A 226 -8.56 29.33 -9.75
N CYS A 227 -8.94 28.07 -9.92
CA CYS A 227 -8.33 26.94 -9.21
C CYS A 227 -6.81 26.86 -9.43
N LEU A 228 -6.35 27.12 -10.65
CA LEU A 228 -4.93 27.11 -10.99
C LEU A 228 -4.20 28.32 -10.41
N LYS A 229 -4.85 29.48 -10.38
CA LYS A 229 -4.29 30.66 -9.74
C LYS A 229 -4.12 30.42 -8.25
N ASP A 230 -5.17 29.94 -7.58
CA ASP A 230 -5.12 29.62 -6.14
C ASP A 230 -4.06 28.56 -5.84
N THR A 231 -3.91 27.54 -6.71
CA THR A 231 -2.85 26.54 -6.57
C THR A 231 -1.45 27.18 -6.71
N ASN A 232 -1.25 28.06 -7.70
CA ASN A 232 0.02 28.77 -7.85
C ASN A 232 0.31 29.75 -6.71
N ASP A 233 -0.71 30.44 -6.20
CA ASP A 233 -0.57 31.40 -5.11
C ASP A 233 -0.18 30.67 -3.81
N ILE A 234 -0.82 29.53 -3.51
CA ILE A 234 -0.44 28.66 -2.37
C ILE A 234 0.97 28.11 -2.51
N LEU A 235 1.38 27.73 -3.73
CA LEU A 235 2.75 27.30 -3.99
C LEU A 235 3.73 28.46 -3.82
N ALA A 236 3.36 29.67 -4.24
CA ALA A 236 4.23 30.83 -4.11
C ALA A 236 4.45 31.23 -2.65
N GLU A 237 3.38 31.26 -1.86
CA GLU A 237 3.43 31.60 -0.43
C GLU A 237 4.21 30.56 0.38
N ASN A 238 4.00 29.26 0.12
CA ASN A 238 4.65 28.19 0.89
C ASN A 238 6.08 27.88 0.42
N ILE A 239 6.38 28.06 -0.86
CA ILE A 239 7.64 27.59 -1.43
C ILE A 239 8.54 28.76 -1.75
N PHE A 240 8.06 29.79 -2.47
CA PHE A 240 8.95 30.85 -2.93
C PHE A 240 9.35 31.80 -1.81
N GLU A 241 8.45 32.15 -0.89
CA GLU A 241 8.78 33.03 0.24
C GLU A 241 9.56 32.31 1.35
N GLN A 242 9.39 30.99 1.47
CA GLN A 242 10.08 30.20 2.50
C GLN A 242 11.40 29.62 2.00
N CYS A 243 11.59 29.42 0.70
CA CYS A 243 12.87 28.95 0.16
C CYS A 243 14.02 29.91 0.52
N GLU A 244 13.82 31.23 0.48
CA GLU A 244 14.86 32.19 0.89
C GLU A 244 15.23 32.05 2.37
N ASN A 245 14.23 31.93 3.24
CA ASN A 245 14.42 31.71 4.68
C ASN A 245 15.04 30.32 4.98
N LEU A 246 14.67 29.29 4.22
CA LEU A 246 15.21 27.93 4.35
C LEU A 246 16.66 27.85 3.88
N VAL A 247 17.03 28.61 2.84
CA VAL A 247 18.43 28.72 2.40
C VAL A 247 19.27 29.35 3.51
N GLU A 248 18.79 30.43 4.15
CA GLU A 248 19.51 31.06 5.26
C GLU A 248 19.67 30.13 6.48
N LEU A 249 18.62 29.39 6.84
CA LEU A 249 18.67 28.41 7.94
C LEU A 249 19.54 27.20 7.61
N ALA A 250 19.48 26.67 6.39
CA ALA A 250 20.30 25.55 5.96
C ALA A 250 21.79 25.91 5.90
N VAL A 251 22.12 27.14 5.50
CA VAL A 251 23.50 27.66 5.57
C VAL A 251 23.98 27.77 7.01
N ALA A 252 23.13 28.21 7.94
CA ALA A 252 23.49 28.29 9.36
C ALA A 252 23.74 26.89 9.98
N GLU A 253 22.87 25.92 9.68
CA GLU A 253 22.92 24.57 10.26
C GLU A 253 24.01 23.69 9.61
N ALA A 254 24.29 23.85 8.31
CA ALA A 254 25.32 23.08 7.61
C ALA A 254 26.72 23.31 8.19
N ASN A 255 27.00 24.53 8.68
CA ASN A 255 28.26 24.89 9.33
C ASN A 255 28.51 24.11 10.66
N HIS A 256 27.49 23.46 11.23
CA HIS A 256 27.58 22.74 12.50
C HIS A 256 27.78 21.22 12.38
N THR A 257 27.69 20.66 11.17
CA THR A 257 27.70 19.19 10.95
C THR A 257 29.09 18.53 11.05
N ASP A 258 30.14 19.28 11.40
CA ASP A 258 31.53 18.88 11.14
C ASP A 258 32.35 18.46 12.39
N HIS A 259 31.70 18.17 13.52
CA HIS A 259 32.36 17.76 14.76
C HIS A 259 32.49 16.23 14.90
N ARG A 260 33.71 15.74 15.20
CA ARG A 260 34.05 14.31 15.33
C ARG A 260 33.31 13.58 16.46
N GLU A 261 32.81 14.34 17.44
CA GLU A 261 32.04 13.82 18.59
C GLU A 261 30.56 13.57 18.27
N LEU A 262 30.08 14.02 17.09
CA LEU A 262 28.68 13.91 16.64
C LEU A 262 28.46 12.92 15.47
N GLY A 263 29.43 12.03 15.19
CA GLY A 263 29.22 10.94 14.20
C GLY A 263 30.03 11.01 12.90
N GLY A 264 31.25 11.55 12.92
CA GLY A 264 32.11 11.61 11.72
C GLY A 264 32.56 10.24 11.17
N TYR A 265 32.74 10.14 9.85
CA TYR A 265 33.10 8.89 9.17
C TYR A 265 34.60 8.53 9.28
N TYR A 266 34.89 7.22 9.34
CA TYR A 266 36.26 6.71 9.16
C TYR A 266 36.80 7.10 7.78
N TRP A 267 38.10 7.44 7.69
CA TRP A 267 38.70 8.01 6.47
C TRP A 267 38.47 7.17 5.20
N ALA A 268 38.48 5.84 5.31
CA ALA A 268 38.27 4.95 4.17
C ALA A 268 36.81 4.96 3.72
N THR A 269 35.87 5.07 4.67
CA THR A 269 34.43 5.23 4.40
C THR A 269 34.15 6.59 3.76
N TYR A 270 34.73 7.67 4.30
CA TYR A 270 34.64 9.00 3.72
C TYR A 270 35.15 9.02 2.27
N LYS A 271 36.32 8.41 2.02
CA LYS A 271 36.88 8.31 0.68
C LYS A 271 36.03 7.45 -0.27
N ALA A 272 35.34 6.42 0.25
CA ALA A 272 34.43 5.61 -0.55
C ALA A 272 33.14 6.36 -0.93
N ILE A 273 32.62 7.19 -0.01
CA ILE A 273 31.45 8.06 -0.26
C ILE A 273 31.76 9.08 -1.35
N VAL A 274 32.89 9.78 -1.21
CA VAL A 274 33.30 10.82 -2.17
C VAL A 274 33.61 10.23 -3.55
N ARG A 275 34.21 9.03 -3.62
CA ARG A 275 34.45 8.31 -4.89
C ARG A 275 33.18 7.90 -5.64
N ARG A 276 32.04 7.89 -4.97
CA ARG A 276 30.73 7.50 -5.51
C ARG A 276 29.74 8.67 -5.48
N GLU A 277 30.27 9.90 -5.66
CA GLU A 277 29.47 11.12 -5.81
C GLU A 277 28.51 11.37 -4.63
N GLY A 278 28.91 11.00 -3.42
CA GLY A 278 28.15 11.26 -2.20
C GLY A 278 27.26 10.11 -1.73
N VAL A 279 27.17 8.98 -2.46
CA VAL A 279 26.30 7.85 -2.11
C VAL A 279 27.09 6.54 -1.90
N PHE A 280 27.08 6.01 -0.68
CA PHE A 280 27.74 4.74 -0.35
C PHE A 280 27.05 3.99 0.78
N SER A 281 26.75 2.71 0.57
CA SER A 281 26.20 1.84 1.61
C SER A 281 27.25 0.90 2.21
N ASN A 282 27.26 0.78 3.53
CA ASN A 282 28.10 -0.17 4.28
C ASN A 282 27.25 -1.01 5.25
N ALA A 283 27.89 -1.80 6.11
CA ALA A 283 27.21 -2.61 7.12
C ALA A 283 26.49 -1.80 8.22
N GLN A 284 26.78 -0.50 8.35
CA GLN A 284 26.10 0.45 9.25
C GLN A 284 24.92 1.16 8.58
N GLY A 285 24.73 1.01 7.26
CA GLY A 285 23.59 1.55 6.53
C GLY A 285 23.97 2.29 5.24
N PRO A 286 22.98 2.85 4.54
CA PRO A 286 23.19 3.77 3.43
C PRO A 286 23.70 5.13 3.96
N HIS A 287 24.79 5.63 3.40
CA HIS A 287 25.31 6.96 3.66
C HIS A 287 25.15 7.81 2.40
N ASP A 288 24.43 8.92 2.53
CA ASP A 288 24.17 9.85 1.44
C ASP A 288 24.41 11.28 1.94
N PHE A 289 25.53 11.88 1.50
CA PHE A 289 25.86 13.27 1.83
C PHE A 289 24.89 14.26 1.19
N ASN A 290 24.39 13.94 0.00
CA ASN A 290 23.44 14.79 -0.70
C ASN A 290 22.11 14.77 0.05
N ALA A 291 21.62 13.60 0.48
CA ALA A 291 20.38 13.49 1.25
C ALA A 291 20.45 14.16 2.63
N GLN A 292 21.62 14.14 3.29
CA GLN A 292 21.82 14.84 4.57
C GLN A 292 21.77 16.37 4.40
N LEU A 293 22.29 16.90 3.29
CA LEU A 293 22.18 18.32 2.97
C LEU A 293 20.76 18.72 2.56
N ILE A 294 20.03 17.82 1.89
CA ILE A 294 18.61 18.03 1.58
C ILE A 294 17.78 18.00 2.84
N TRP A 295 18.09 17.13 3.80
CA TRP A 295 17.39 17.06 5.08
C TRP A 295 17.38 18.41 5.81
N LEU A 296 18.43 19.22 5.66
CA LEU A 296 18.49 20.58 6.20
C LEU A 296 17.50 21.55 5.51
N LEU A 297 17.17 21.30 4.24
CA LEU A 297 16.17 22.07 3.48
C LEU A 297 14.75 21.52 3.63
N THR A 298 14.59 20.19 3.70
CA THR A 298 13.30 19.50 3.64
C THR A 298 12.79 19.02 5.00
N GLY A 299 13.63 19.05 6.05
CA GLY A 299 13.31 18.57 7.40
C GLY A 299 12.21 19.36 8.12
N ARG A 300 11.76 20.47 7.52
CA ARG A 300 10.53 21.14 7.89
C ARG A 300 9.56 20.95 6.74
N ASN A 301 8.43 20.28 7.03
CA ASN A 301 7.28 19.95 6.17
C ASN A 301 6.58 21.15 5.49
N LEU A 302 7.33 22.17 5.11
CA LEU A 302 6.84 23.43 4.57
C LEU A 302 6.43 23.32 3.11
N LEU A 303 6.86 22.26 2.41
CA LEU A 303 6.72 22.27 0.97
C LEU A 303 5.26 22.15 0.49
N LEU A 304 4.40 21.19 0.85
CA LEU A 304 3.04 21.14 0.23
C LEU A 304 1.92 20.46 1.04
N ARG A 305 1.57 20.97 2.22
CA ARG A 305 0.45 20.41 3.01
C ARG A 305 -0.96 20.76 2.45
N ASP A 306 -1.09 21.81 1.63
CA ASP A 306 -2.40 22.43 1.38
C ASP A 306 -2.96 22.36 -0.06
N SER A 307 -2.25 21.76 -1.02
CA SER A 307 -2.75 21.63 -2.42
C SER A 307 -4.07 20.85 -2.62
N PRO A 308 -4.46 19.86 -1.79
CA PRO A 308 -5.70 19.09 -2.02
C PRO A 308 -6.99 19.91 -1.84
N GLN A 309 -6.96 20.96 -1.01
CA GLN A 309 -8.18 21.74 -0.72
C GLN A 309 -8.66 22.54 -1.93
N VAL A 310 -7.74 23.08 -2.74
CA VAL A 310 -8.06 23.88 -3.93
C VAL A 310 -8.73 23.03 -5.00
N LEU A 311 -8.21 21.84 -5.29
CA LEU A 311 -8.82 20.94 -6.27
C LEU A 311 -10.19 20.41 -5.83
N SER A 312 -10.38 20.23 -4.52
CA SER A 312 -11.71 19.89 -3.97
C SER A 312 -12.72 21.04 -4.11
N SER A 313 -12.25 22.29 -4.03
CA SER A 313 -13.09 23.48 -4.20
C SER A 313 -13.55 23.62 -5.66
N PHE A 314 -12.68 23.31 -6.63
CA PHE A 314 -13.02 23.25 -8.05
C PHE A 314 -14.16 22.26 -8.33
N SER A 315 -14.07 21.02 -7.84
CA SER A 315 -15.13 20.02 -8.02
C SER A 315 -16.47 20.51 -7.51
N ARG A 316 -16.48 21.16 -6.33
CA ARG A 316 -17.68 21.76 -5.73
C ARG A 316 -18.22 22.93 -6.57
N GLN A 317 -17.35 23.80 -7.06
CA GLN A 317 -17.74 24.95 -7.89
C GLN A 317 -18.32 24.48 -9.24
N ALA A 318 -17.67 23.52 -9.90
CA ALA A 318 -18.15 22.93 -11.14
C ALA A 318 -19.52 22.25 -10.95
N LYS A 319 -19.69 21.46 -9.88
CA LYS A 319 -20.99 20.88 -9.51
C LYS A 319 -22.09 21.94 -9.34
N ASN A 320 -21.79 23.03 -8.64
CA ASN A 320 -22.74 24.11 -8.43
C ASN A 320 -23.13 24.80 -9.75
N LEU A 321 -22.16 25.05 -10.64
CA LEU A 321 -22.40 25.62 -11.97
C LEU A 321 -23.30 24.73 -12.82
N LEU A 322 -23.02 23.42 -12.87
CA LEU A 322 -23.82 22.43 -13.57
C LEU A 322 -25.24 22.32 -13.01
N THR A 323 -25.39 22.28 -11.69
CA THR A 323 -26.71 22.22 -11.04
C THR A 323 -27.52 23.47 -11.30
N ALA A 324 -26.89 24.65 -11.27
CA ALA A 324 -27.55 25.92 -11.58
C ALA A 324 -28.01 25.96 -13.04
N PHE A 325 -27.14 25.56 -13.98
CA PHE A 325 -27.47 25.45 -15.39
C PHE A 325 -28.65 24.50 -15.65
N HIS A 326 -28.64 23.31 -15.05
CA HIS A 326 -29.73 22.35 -15.21
C HIS A 326 -31.06 22.90 -14.67
N ARG A 327 -31.04 23.54 -13.49
CA ARG A 327 -32.24 24.19 -12.91
C ARG A 327 -32.80 25.30 -13.80
N GLU A 328 -31.94 26.11 -14.42
CA GLU A 328 -32.39 27.15 -15.35
C GLU A 328 -33.12 26.56 -16.56
N ILE A 329 -32.64 25.43 -17.07
CA ILE A 329 -33.27 24.71 -18.18
C ILE A 329 -34.58 24.06 -17.73
N GLU A 330 -34.59 23.37 -16.60
CA GLU A 330 -35.78 22.73 -16.03
C GLU A 330 -36.91 23.75 -15.81
N LEU A 331 -36.62 24.92 -15.21
CA LEU A 331 -37.59 25.98 -14.98
C LEU A 331 -38.19 26.55 -16.28
N ARG A 332 -37.39 26.63 -17.33
CA ARG A 332 -37.85 27.10 -18.64
C ARG A 332 -38.70 26.05 -19.33
N THR A 333 -38.26 24.79 -19.29
CA THR A 333 -38.97 23.67 -19.87
C THR A 333 -40.32 23.40 -19.19
N MET A 334 -40.40 23.59 -17.87
CA MET A 334 -41.66 23.57 -17.10
C MET A 334 -42.64 24.66 -17.55
N LYS A 335 -42.15 25.86 -17.91
CA LYS A 335 -42.99 26.96 -18.40
C LYS A 335 -43.48 26.74 -19.84
N THR A 336 -42.66 26.10 -20.67
CA THR A 336 -42.98 25.82 -22.08
C THR A 336 -43.78 24.52 -22.23
N GLY A 337 -43.85 23.67 -21.20
CA GLY A 337 -44.62 22.42 -21.19
C GLY A 337 -44.00 21.31 -22.06
N THR A 338 -42.71 21.40 -22.37
CA THR A 338 -42.04 20.56 -23.36
C THR A 338 -41.27 19.40 -22.68
N GLY A 339 -41.54 18.14 -23.05
CA GLY A 339 -40.57 17.04 -22.88
C GLY A 339 -40.05 16.74 -21.45
N SER A 340 -40.95 16.57 -20.47
CA SER A 340 -40.60 16.25 -19.07
C SER A 340 -39.72 15.00 -18.90
N ALA A 341 -39.90 13.97 -19.74
CA ALA A 341 -39.12 12.74 -19.69
C ALA A 341 -37.65 12.94 -20.10
N GLY A 342 -37.38 13.76 -21.13
CA GLY A 342 -36.02 14.06 -21.59
C GLY A 342 -35.23 14.88 -20.57
N ILE A 343 -35.87 15.84 -19.91
CA ILE A 343 -35.26 16.62 -18.82
C ILE A 343 -34.96 15.74 -17.61
N ALA A 344 -35.87 14.81 -17.23
CA ALA A 344 -35.63 13.89 -16.13
C ALA A 344 -34.42 12.97 -16.41
N MET A 345 -34.28 12.47 -17.64
CA MET A 345 -33.10 11.71 -18.06
C MET A 345 -31.82 12.55 -18.05
N LEU A 346 -31.88 13.83 -18.48
CA LEU A 346 -30.75 14.76 -18.34
C LEU A 346 -30.38 15.04 -16.88
N GLY A 347 -31.36 15.06 -15.97
CA GLY A 347 -31.10 15.19 -14.53
C GLY A 347 -30.36 13.98 -13.96
N GLN A 348 -30.65 12.77 -14.45
CA GLN A 348 -29.87 11.58 -14.10
C GLN A 348 -28.46 11.63 -14.70
N GLN A 349 -28.33 12.15 -15.93
CA GLN A 349 -27.05 12.36 -16.59
C GLN A 349 -26.19 13.44 -15.91
N LEU A 350 -26.82 14.45 -15.29
CA LEU A 350 -26.14 15.48 -14.50
C LEU A 350 -25.32 14.87 -13.37
N LYS A 351 -25.88 13.89 -12.65
CA LYS A 351 -25.17 13.18 -11.58
C LYS A 351 -23.94 12.43 -12.10
N ASN A 352 -24.02 11.86 -13.30
CA ASN A 352 -22.87 11.24 -13.95
C ASN A 352 -21.79 12.29 -14.28
N TYR A 353 -22.17 13.46 -14.82
CA TYR A 353 -21.23 14.55 -15.10
C TYR A 353 -20.57 15.10 -13.82
N GLU A 354 -21.33 15.28 -12.74
CA GLU A 354 -20.77 15.66 -11.43
C GLU A 354 -19.73 14.64 -10.94
N GLN A 355 -20.03 13.34 -11.06
CA GLN A 355 -19.13 12.27 -10.64
C GLN A 355 -17.86 12.21 -11.49
N ILE A 356 -17.97 12.44 -12.81
CA ILE A 356 -16.82 12.51 -13.71
C ILE A 356 -15.91 13.70 -13.34
N LEU A 357 -16.48 14.87 -13.04
CA LEU A 357 -15.71 16.04 -12.60
C LEU A 357 -15.05 15.85 -11.23
N ALA A 358 -15.72 15.16 -10.29
CA ALA A 358 -15.13 14.79 -9.01
C ALA A 358 -13.95 13.82 -9.16
N THR A 359 -14.10 12.85 -10.07
CA THR A 359 -13.03 11.90 -10.43
C THR A 359 -11.84 12.63 -11.03
N LEU A 360 -12.08 13.59 -11.92
CA LEU A 360 -11.04 14.43 -12.51
C LEU A 360 -10.26 15.17 -11.43
N ALA A 361 -10.95 15.80 -10.47
CA ALA A 361 -10.28 16.49 -9.36
C ALA A 361 -9.39 15.54 -8.53
N THR A 362 -9.84 14.31 -8.29
CA THR A 362 -9.06 13.31 -7.56
C THR A 362 -7.82 12.86 -8.34
N GLN A 363 -7.95 12.66 -9.65
CA GLN A 363 -6.81 12.35 -10.52
C GLN A 363 -5.77 13.47 -10.54
N MET A 364 -6.21 14.73 -10.54
CA MET A 364 -5.31 15.87 -10.46
C MET A 364 -4.57 15.93 -9.13
N ILE A 365 -5.23 15.59 -8.01
CA ILE A 365 -4.56 15.48 -6.70
C ILE A 365 -3.47 14.40 -6.75
N GLU A 366 -3.75 13.24 -7.34
CA GLU A 366 -2.75 12.17 -7.49
C GLU A 366 -1.56 12.59 -8.34
N ILE A 367 -1.79 13.30 -9.45
CA ILE A 367 -0.74 13.83 -10.32
C ILE A 367 0.11 14.86 -9.57
N ILE A 368 -0.53 15.78 -8.84
CA ILE A 368 0.19 16.77 -8.01
C ILE A 368 1.04 16.06 -6.96
N ASN A 369 0.51 15.06 -6.25
CA ASN A 369 1.26 14.30 -5.24
C ASN A 369 2.41 13.47 -5.85
N GLY A 370 2.27 13.03 -7.10
CA GLY A 370 3.33 12.39 -7.87
C GLY A 370 4.45 13.37 -8.19
N LEU A 371 4.10 14.49 -8.83
CA LEU A 371 5.04 15.53 -9.27
C LEU A 371 5.70 16.24 -8.08
N GLN A 372 5.01 16.36 -6.95
CA GLN A 372 5.59 16.79 -5.67
C GLN A 372 6.74 15.91 -5.22
N ARG A 373 6.54 14.59 -5.24
CA ARG A 373 7.58 13.64 -4.85
C ARG A 373 8.76 13.68 -5.80
N GLU A 374 8.52 13.89 -7.08
CA GLU A 374 9.58 14.06 -8.08
C GLU A 374 10.34 15.37 -7.85
N ALA A 375 9.65 16.50 -7.62
CA ALA A 375 10.28 17.78 -7.32
C ALA A 375 11.16 17.72 -6.05
N ASN A 376 10.72 17.03 -5.00
CA ASN A 376 11.53 16.81 -3.80
C ASN A 376 12.77 15.93 -4.06
N ARG A 377 12.77 15.10 -5.10
CA ARG A 377 13.93 14.28 -5.50
C ARG A 377 14.92 15.05 -6.37
N GLU A 378 14.51 16.14 -7.01
CA GLU A 378 15.37 16.98 -7.85
C GLU A 378 16.40 17.79 -7.05
N PHE A 379 16.24 17.94 -5.73
CA PHE A 379 17.28 18.53 -4.89
C PHE A 379 18.59 17.70 -4.92
N THR A 380 18.50 16.36 -4.96
CA THR A 380 19.67 15.47 -4.95
C THR A 380 20.60 15.63 -6.16
N PRO A 381 20.12 15.58 -7.41
CA PRO A 381 20.99 15.75 -8.57
C PRO A 381 21.62 17.15 -8.65
N VAL A 382 20.92 18.21 -8.21
CA VAL A 382 21.50 19.57 -8.23
C VAL A 382 22.65 19.71 -7.24
N ILE A 383 22.48 19.18 -6.03
CA ILE A 383 23.55 19.17 -5.01
C ILE A 383 24.73 18.30 -5.47
N ALA A 384 24.46 17.10 -5.98
CA ALA A 384 25.51 16.20 -6.48
C ALA A 384 26.32 16.83 -7.62
N ARG A 385 25.64 17.54 -8.55
CA ARG A 385 26.28 18.26 -9.65
C ARG A 385 27.18 19.38 -9.12
N ASN A 386 26.70 20.17 -8.16
CA ASN A 386 27.47 21.28 -7.58
C ASN A 386 28.63 20.82 -6.70
N LEU A 387 28.55 19.61 -6.12
CA LEU A 387 29.64 19.00 -5.35
C LEU A 387 30.60 18.13 -6.19
N SER A 388 30.31 17.89 -7.46
CA SER A 388 31.11 17.03 -8.35
C SER A 388 32.59 17.41 -8.39
N SER A 389 32.91 18.70 -8.53
CA SER A 389 34.28 19.22 -8.53
C SER A 389 35.02 18.95 -7.22
N ALA A 390 34.32 19.03 -6.09
CA ALA A 390 34.89 18.70 -4.78
C ALA A 390 35.09 17.19 -4.63
N TYR A 391 34.18 16.38 -5.17
CA TYR A 391 34.30 14.93 -5.16
C TYR A 391 35.48 14.44 -6.01
N ASP A 392 35.71 15.03 -7.18
CA ASP A 392 36.85 14.73 -8.03
C ASP A 392 38.18 15.07 -7.35
N TYR A 393 38.26 16.27 -6.76
CA TYR A 393 39.44 16.69 -6.00
C TYR A 393 39.75 15.70 -4.87
N CYS A 394 38.76 15.39 -4.03
CA CYS A 394 38.92 14.49 -2.90
C CYS A 394 39.22 13.04 -3.33
N THR A 395 38.75 12.62 -4.50
CA THR A 395 39.06 11.30 -5.07
C THR A 395 40.53 11.19 -5.49
N SER A 396 41.09 12.30 -6.02
CA SER A 396 42.47 12.39 -6.51
C SER A 396 43.53 12.48 -5.40
N GLU A 397 43.15 12.88 -4.18
CA GLU A 397 44.06 13.01 -3.03
C GLU A 397 44.62 11.66 -2.56
N VAL A 398 45.94 11.59 -2.35
CA VAL A 398 46.65 10.39 -1.86
C VAL A 398 47.71 10.79 -0.83
N GLY A 399 48.02 9.88 0.10
CA GLY A 399 49.16 9.99 1.01
C GLY A 399 48.80 10.30 2.47
N PRO A 400 49.82 10.47 3.34
CA PRO A 400 49.60 10.76 4.75
C PRO A 400 48.88 12.09 4.93
N GLY A 401 47.90 12.15 5.85
CA GLY A 401 47.09 13.34 6.09
C GLY A 401 45.98 13.60 5.05
N GLN A 402 45.74 12.68 4.10
CA GLN A 402 44.70 12.83 3.07
C GLN A 402 43.32 13.16 3.64
N PHE A 403 42.94 12.61 4.80
CA PHE A 403 41.62 12.83 5.38
C PHE A 403 41.38 14.30 5.76
N ASN A 404 42.35 14.93 6.43
CA ASN A 404 42.23 16.33 6.83
C ASN A 404 42.28 17.27 5.62
N ARG A 405 43.05 16.93 4.58
CA ARG A 405 43.10 17.72 3.33
C ARG A 405 41.80 17.62 2.53
N MET A 406 41.27 16.40 2.36
CA MET A 406 39.96 16.19 1.72
C MET A 406 38.86 16.93 2.48
N LYS A 407 38.83 16.81 3.81
CA LYS A 407 37.85 17.51 4.65
C LYS A 407 37.98 19.03 4.51
N ALA A 408 39.18 19.59 4.65
CA ALA A 408 39.40 21.03 4.54
C ALA A 408 38.98 21.59 3.17
N HIS A 409 39.30 20.87 2.09
CA HIS A 409 38.86 21.25 0.74
C HIS A 409 37.34 21.15 0.58
N MET A 410 36.71 20.10 1.13
CA MET A 410 35.25 19.93 1.08
C MET A 410 34.54 21.05 1.85
N SER A 411 34.95 21.37 3.08
CA SER A 411 34.35 22.45 3.87
C SER A 411 34.57 23.81 3.19
N GLN A 412 35.77 24.10 2.68
CA GLN A 412 36.04 25.35 1.96
C GLN A 412 35.22 25.48 0.66
N HIS A 413 35.10 24.39 -0.10
CA HIS A 413 34.30 24.37 -1.32
C HIS A 413 32.81 24.54 -1.01
N PHE A 414 32.33 23.88 0.05
CA PHE A 414 30.98 24.01 0.54
C PHE A 414 30.68 25.45 0.98
N ASP A 415 31.55 26.08 1.77
CA ASP A 415 31.37 27.47 2.24
C ASP A 415 31.22 28.47 1.08
N ASN A 416 31.94 28.23 -0.02
CA ASN A 416 31.91 29.09 -1.20
C ASN A 416 30.68 28.87 -2.09
N ILE A 417 30.13 27.65 -2.13
CA ILE A 417 29.10 27.24 -3.10
C ILE A 417 27.74 27.02 -2.45
N GLN A 418 27.64 26.92 -1.12
CA GLN A 418 26.39 26.66 -0.40
C GLN A 418 25.25 27.61 -0.80
N GLY A 419 25.50 28.92 -0.83
CA GLY A 419 24.47 29.90 -1.15
C GLY A 419 23.98 29.79 -2.59
N SER A 420 24.89 29.61 -3.55
CA SER A 420 24.51 29.45 -4.97
C SER A 420 23.91 28.08 -5.26
N MET A 421 24.37 27.02 -4.60
CA MET A 421 23.86 25.66 -4.73
C MET A 421 22.43 25.54 -4.22
N PHE A 422 22.14 26.09 -3.04
CA PHE A 422 20.79 26.07 -2.47
C PHE A 422 19.85 26.97 -3.26
N ALA A 423 20.29 28.17 -3.68
CA ALA A 423 19.49 29.04 -4.55
C ALA A 423 19.17 28.38 -5.91
N GLU A 424 20.15 27.73 -6.54
CA GLU A 424 19.94 27.01 -7.81
C GLU A 424 19.00 25.82 -7.62
N SER A 425 19.13 25.08 -6.52
CA SER A 425 18.23 23.95 -6.20
C SER A 425 16.79 24.42 -6.00
N CYS A 426 16.59 25.53 -5.29
CA CYS A 426 15.28 26.14 -5.10
C CYS A 426 14.69 26.64 -6.43
N GLU A 427 15.49 27.24 -7.31
CA GLU A 427 15.01 27.72 -8.61
C GLU A 427 14.66 26.57 -9.56
N GLU A 428 15.42 25.47 -9.58
CA GLU A 428 15.09 24.27 -10.35
C GLU A 428 13.80 23.61 -9.84
N VAL A 429 13.60 23.53 -8.53
CA VAL A 429 12.37 23.00 -7.93
C VAL A 429 11.18 23.90 -8.23
N LYS A 430 11.35 25.22 -8.15
CA LYS A 430 10.36 26.20 -8.60
C LYS A 430 10.01 26.04 -10.08
N GLY A 431 11.01 25.85 -10.94
CA GLY A 431 10.81 25.57 -12.35
C GLY A 431 10.00 24.30 -12.59
N HIS A 432 10.29 23.23 -11.85
CA HIS A 432 9.53 21.97 -11.91
C HIS A 432 8.09 22.12 -11.41
N LEU A 433 7.86 22.85 -10.31
CA LEU A 433 6.53 23.11 -9.76
C LEU A 433 5.68 23.95 -10.73
N LEU A 434 6.26 24.95 -11.39
CA LEU A 434 5.56 25.72 -12.42
C LEU A 434 5.22 24.87 -13.64
N LYS A 435 6.13 23.97 -14.07
CA LYS A 435 5.84 22.99 -15.13
C LYS A 435 4.71 22.03 -14.72
N MET A 436 4.71 21.57 -13.46
CA MET A 436 3.64 20.74 -12.88
C MET A 436 2.30 21.47 -12.95
N CYS A 437 2.20 22.71 -12.47
CA CYS A 437 0.97 23.50 -12.54
C CYS A 437 0.47 23.67 -13.96
N LYS A 438 1.38 23.90 -14.92
CA LYS A 438 1.03 24.00 -16.34
C LYS A 438 0.50 22.68 -16.89
N GLN A 439 1.10 21.54 -16.53
CA GLN A 439 0.63 20.22 -16.96
C GLN A 439 -0.76 19.90 -16.39
N VAL A 440 -0.96 20.15 -15.09
CA VAL A 440 -2.28 19.98 -14.42
C VAL A 440 -3.32 20.89 -15.08
N SER A 441 -2.96 22.13 -15.41
CA SER A 441 -3.81 23.07 -16.13
C SER A 441 -4.24 22.53 -17.48
N THR A 442 -3.30 22.09 -18.32
CA THR A 442 -3.60 21.58 -19.65
C THR A 442 -4.54 20.37 -19.57
N GLN A 443 -4.26 19.42 -18.68
CA GLN A 443 -5.13 18.25 -18.53
C GLN A 443 -6.51 18.61 -17.97
N MET A 444 -6.61 19.50 -16.97
CA MET A 444 -7.90 19.96 -16.45
C MET A 444 -8.75 20.63 -17.52
N SER A 445 -8.16 21.53 -18.32
CA SER A 445 -8.88 22.19 -19.42
C SER A 445 -9.33 21.19 -20.47
N GLU A 446 -8.43 20.34 -20.99
CA GLU A 446 -8.77 19.35 -22.02
C GLU A 446 -9.88 18.38 -21.58
N HIS A 447 -9.83 17.91 -20.33
CA HIS A 447 -10.88 17.04 -19.79
C HIS A 447 -12.19 17.78 -19.53
N THR A 448 -12.13 19.02 -19.04
CA THR A 448 -13.34 19.85 -18.81
C THR A 448 -14.02 20.18 -20.13
N ASP A 449 -13.26 20.53 -21.16
CA ASP A 449 -13.76 20.76 -22.52
C ASP A 449 -14.38 19.49 -23.10
N GLY A 450 -13.72 18.34 -22.91
CA GLY A 450 -14.25 17.04 -23.31
C GLY A 450 -15.57 16.67 -22.62
N ILE A 451 -15.77 17.09 -21.36
CA ILE A 451 -17.03 16.93 -20.64
C ILE A 451 -18.07 17.93 -21.16
N PHE A 452 -17.68 19.18 -21.41
CA PHE A 452 -18.55 20.21 -21.95
C PHE A 452 -19.14 19.83 -23.30
N VAL A 453 -18.34 19.31 -24.24
CA VAL A 453 -18.81 18.84 -25.55
C VAL A 453 -19.86 17.71 -25.40
N ARG A 454 -19.70 16.84 -24.40
CA ARG A 454 -20.69 15.78 -24.12
C ARG A 454 -22.00 16.37 -23.56
N ILE A 455 -21.90 17.35 -22.67
CA ILE A 455 -23.05 18.09 -22.13
C ILE A 455 -23.77 18.82 -23.25
N GLU A 456 -23.06 19.61 -24.07
CA GLU A 456 -23.62 20.33 -25.20
C GLU A 456 -24.38 19.38 -26.13
N ARG A 457 -23.78 18.25 -26.51
CA ARG A 457 -24.43 17.24 -27.34
C ARG A 457 -25.71 16.70 -26.69
N ASP A 458 -25.66 16.26 -25.44
CA ASP A 458 -26.81 15.64 -24.78
C ASP A 458 -27.97 16.64 -24.61
N TYR A 459 -27.68 17.89 -24.26
CA TYR A 459 -28.70 18.94 -24.12
C TYR A 459 -29.25 19.40 -25.47
N LEU A 460 -28.42 19.52 -26.51
CA LEU A 460 -28.88 19.83 -27.86
C LEU A 460 -29.72 18.70 -28.46
N GLU A 461 -29.37 17.43 -28.22
CA GLU A 461 -30.16 16.30 -28.74
C GLU A 461 -31.57 16.29 -28.13
N VAL A 462 -31.71 16.62 -26.85
CA VAL A 462 -33.01 16.62 -26.16
C VAL A 462 -33.87 17.83 -26.50
N ILE A 463 -33.26 19.02 -26.71
CA ILE A 463 -33.99 20.28 -26.90
C ILE A 463 -34.11 20.66 -28.39
N SER A 464 -33.08 20.38 -29.18
CA SER A 464 -32.94 20.76 -30.59
C SER A 464 -32.97 19.56 -31.56
N GLY A 465 -32.93 18.31 -31.08
CA GLY A 465 -33.02 17.10 -31.90
C GLY A 465 -34.37 16.92 -32.61
N THR A 466 -35.27 17.89 -32.49
CA THR A 466 -36.50 17.99 -33.27
C THR A 466 -36.19 18.43 -34.70
N ARG A 467 -36.37 17.50 -35.64
CA ARG A 467 -36.33 17.86 -37.06
C ARG A 467 -37.41 18.90 -37.37
N ILE A 468 -37.08 19.73 -38.36
CA ILE A 468 -37.94 20.69 -39.05
C ILE A 468 -39.35 20.09 -39.30
N PRO A 469 -40.44 20.83 -39.08
CA PRO A 469 -41.80 20.37 -39.33
C PRO A 469 -41.94 19.82 -40.75
N GLY A 470 -42.35 18.57 -40.89
CA GLY A 470 -42.70 17.94 -42.17
C GLY A 470 -41.74 16.88 -42.71
N GLN A 471 -40.52 16.72 -42.17
CA GLN A 471 -39.67 15.57 -42.50
C GLN A 471 -39.74 14.50 -41.41
N THR A 472 -40.63 13.53 -41.59
CA THR A 472 -40.60 12.31 -40.79
C THR A 472 -39.26 11.60 -41.00
N MET A 473 -38.61 11.22 -39.90
CA MET A 473 -37.37 10.45 -39.94
C MET A 473 -37.55 9.20 -40.84
N PRO A 474 -36.58 8.84 -41.71
CA PRO A 474 -36.66 7.62 -42.50
C PRO A 474 -37.02 6.39 -41.64
N LYS A 475 -37.85 5.49 -42.17
CA LYS A 475 -38.31 4.31 -41.42
C LYS A 475 -37.15 3.45 -40.89
N TRP A 476 -36.08 3.31 -41.67
CA TRP A 476 -34.88 2.56 -41.26
C TRP A 476 -34.18 3.21 -40.05
N GLU A 477 -34.14 4.54 -39.99
CA GLU A 477 -33.50 5.29 -38.89
C GLU A 477 -34.31 5.15 -37.60
N ARG A 478 -35.65 5.23 -37.71
CA ARG A 478 -36.57 4.97 -36.59
C ARG A 478 -36.47 3.53 -36.08
N GLN A 479 -36.41 2.56 -36.98
CA GLN A 479 -36.28 1.15 -36.60
C GLN A 479 -34.95 0.90 -35.89
N MET A 480 -33.84 1.42 -36.41
CA MET A 480 -32.53 1.33 -35.78
C MET A 480 -32.52 1.96 -34.38
N ARG A 481 -33.06 3.18 -34.21
CA ARG A 481 -33.16 3.85 -32.90
C ARG A 481 -34.02 3.06 -31.92
N SER A 482 -35.16 2.54 -32.36
CA SER A 482 -36.04 1.71 -31.53
C SER A 482 -35.38 0.40 -31.10
N GLU A 483 -34.64 -0.27 -31.98
CA GLU A 483 -33.86 -1.47 -31.66
C GLU A 483 -32.77 -1.17 -30.62
N VAL A 484 -32.06 -0.04 -30.77
CA VAL A 484 -31.05 0.41 -29.81
C VAL A 484 -31.68 0.75 -28.46
N ALA A 485 -32.81 1.47 -28.44
CA ALA A 485 -33.55 1.78 -27.20
C ALA A 485 -33.98 0.51 -26.47
N ARG A 486 -34.47 -0.50 -27.21
CA ARG A 486 -34.86 -1.80 -26.66
C ARG A 486 -33.67 -2.52 -26.04
N VAL A 487 -32.53 -2.59 -26.73
CA VAL A 487 -31.31 -3.23 -26.20
C VAL A 487 -30.81 -2.54 -24.93
N ILE A 488 -30.91 -1.21 -24.86
CA ILE A 488 -30.51 -0.45 -23.67
C ILE A 488 -31.47 -0.73 -22.51
N ALA A 489 -32.79 -0.73 -22.76
CA ALA A 489 -33.80 -1.02 -21.75
C ALA A 489 -33.71 -2.46 -21.21
N ASP A 490 -33.58 -3.45 -22.09
CA ASP A 490 -33.43 -4.86 -21.74
C ASP A 490 -32.19 -5.08 -20.86
N ARG A 491 -31.09 -4.38 -21.17
CA ARG A 491 -29.84 -4.48 -20.41
C ARG A 491 -29.90 -3.72 -19.08
N ALA A 492 -30.61 -2.60 -19.01
CA ALA A 492 -30.87 -1.91 -17.74
C ALA A 492 -31.71 -2.78 -16.79
N HIS A 493 -32.74 -3.45 -17.31
CA HIS A 493 -33.54 -4.41 -16.54
C HIS A 493 -32.72 -5.61 -16.05
N ALA A 494 -31.87 -6.19 -16.91
CA ALA A 494 -30.99 -7.29 -16.51
C ALA A 494 -30.01 -6.90 -15.40
N VAL A 495 -29.46 -5.68 -15.44
CA VAL A 495 -28.54 -5.18 -14.40
C VAL A 495 -29.26 -4.96 -13.07
N ILE A 496 -30.50 -4.44 -13.09
CA ILE A 496 -31.32 -4.30 -11.88
C ILE A 496 -31.64 -5.67 -11.29
N GLU A 497 -32.03 -6.64 -12.13
CA GLU A 497 -32.32 -8.00 -11.70
C GLU A 497 -31.08 -8.71 -11.12
N GLU A 498 -29.89 -8.53 -11.72
CA GLU A 498 -28.63 -9.03 -11.16
C GLU A 498 -28.26 -8.35 -9.84
N ALA A 499 -28.50 -7.04 -9.70
CA ALA A 499 -28.24 -6.30 -8.47
C ALA A 499 -29.18 -6.72 -7.34
N GLU A 500 -30.47 -6.94 -7.63
CA GLU A 500 -31.45 -7.46 -6.68
C GLU A 500 -31.10 -8.88 -6.23
N LYS A 501 -30.67 -9.76 -7.15
CA LYS A 501 -30.18 -11.10 -6.83
C LYS A 501 -28.92 -11.06 -5.96
N ALA A 502 -27.98 -10.15 -6.25
CA ALA A 502 -26.78 -9.98 -5.44
C ALA A 502 -27.09 -9.45 -4.03
N ALA A 503 -28.02 -8.49 -3.91
CA ALA A 503 -28.48 -7.97 -2.62
C ALA A 503 -29.21 -9.02 -1.79
N ALA A 504 -30.07 -9.84 -2.44
CA ALA A 504 -30.74 -10.96 -1.79
C ALA A 504 -29.73 -11.99 -1.28
N LYS A 505 -28.71 -12.32 -2.08
CA LYS A 505 -27.65 -13.25 -1.68
C LYS A 505 -26.82 -12.73 -0.51
N LEU A 506 -26.48 -11.43 -0.48
CA LEU A 506 -25.79 -10.81 0.66
C LEU A 506 -26.65 -10.81 1.93
N ALA A 507 -27.96 -10.64 1.80
CA ALA A 507 -28.89 -10.73 2.93
C ALA A 507 -29.03 -12.17 3.45
N GLU A 508 -29.06 -13.16 2.56
CA GLU A 508 -29.02 -14.59 2.93
C GLU A 508 -27.70 -14.96 3.61
N ASP A 509 -26.56 -14.53 3.07
CA ASP A 509 -25.23 -14.77 3.66
C ASP A 509 -25.10 -14.12 5.05
N ALA A 510 -25.68 -12.92 5.25
CA ALA A 510 -25.72 -12.26 6.56
C ALA A 510 -26.65 -12.99 7.56
N ALA A 511 -27.80 -13.47 7.10
CA ALA A 511 -28.72 -14.26 7.94
C ALA A 511 -28.13 -15.62 8.33
N HIS A 512 -27.37 -16.26 7.43
CA HIS A 512 -26.63 -17.48 7.72
C HIS A 512 -25.48 -17.26 8.71
N ALA A 513 -24.79 -16.12 8.63
CA ALA A 513 -23.77 -15.74 9.61
C ALA A 513 -24.38 -15.54 11.01
N GLU A 514 -25.54 -14.89 11.13
CA GLU A 514 -26.25 -14.72 12.41
C GLU A 514 -26.78 -16.04 12.98
N GLN A 515 -27.28 -16.96 12.15
CA GLN A 515 -27.72 -18.29 12.61
C GLN A 515 -26.55 -19.19 13.04
N SER A 516 -25.39 -19.10 12.37
CA SER A 516 -24.19 -19.85 12.78
C SER A 516 -23.59 -19.37 14.11
N GLY A 517 -23.84 -18.11 14.50
CA GLY A 517 -23.43 -17.57 15.81
C GLY A 517 -24.33 -17.98 16.97
N LEU A 518 -25.50 -18.57 16.71
CA LEU A 518 -26.46 -19.00 17.74
C LEU A 518 -26.41 -20.51 18.04
N GLU A 519 -25.77 -21.33 17.19
CA GLU A 519 -25.66 -22.78 17.40
C GLU A 519 -24.50 -23.22 18.31
N ASP A 520 -23.52 -22.34 18.62
CA ASP A 520 -22.44 -22.62 19.59
C ASP A 520 -22.80 -22.28 21.06
N GLY A 521 -24.07 -21.96 21.33
CA GLY A 521 -24.57 -21.51 22.63
C GLY A 521 -25.32 -22.56 23.47
N ASN A 522 -25.35 -23.84 23.09
CA ASN A 522 -26.14 -24.86 23.80
C ASN A 522 -25.31 -26.03 24.33
N ALA A 523 -24.43 -25.75 25.29
CA ALA A 523 -23.97 -26.73 26.27
C ALA A 523 -24.35 -26.21 27.67
N GLY A 524 -25.35 -26.86 28.27
CA GLY A 524 -25.99 -26.41 29.52
C GLY A 524 -25.05 -26.38 30.75
N PRO A 525 -25.33 -25.53 31.76
CA PRO A 525 -24.48 -25.42 32.93
C PRO A 525 -24.86 -26.44 34.00
N SER A 526 -23.96 -27.38 34.31
CA SER A 526 -24.01 -28.17 35.54
C SER A 526 -23.34 -27.41 36.69
N ARG A 527 -24.18 -26.79 37.52
CA ARG A 527 -24.09 -26.60 38.98
C ARG A 527 -22.75 -27.01 39.66
N ALA A 528 -22.01 -26.02 40.17
CA ALA A 528 -21.23 -26.12 41.41
C ALA A 528 -20.91 -24.74 42.02
N GLU A 529 -21.65 -24.44 43.09
CA GLU A 529 -21.25 -23.79 44.34
C GLU A 529 -20.72 -22.34 44.43
N SER A 530 -21.21 -21.72 45.50
CA SER A 530 -21.22 -20.31 45.85
C SER A 530 -20.07 -19.93 46.77
N SER A 531 -19.54 -18.72 46.60
CA SER A 531 -19.03 -17.91 47.71
C SER A 531 -19.11 -16.42 47.37
N LYS A 532 -20.08 -15.74 47.98
CA LYS A 532 -20.16 -14.27 48.05
C LYS A 532 -19.00 -13.70 48.88
N PRO A 533 -18.70 -12.40 48.74
CA PRO A 533 -18.85 -11.59 49.93
C PRO A 533 -19.74 -10.34 49.73
N THR A 534 -20.40 -10.05 50.84
CA THR A 534 -21.37 -9.01 51.15
C THR A 534 -20.72 -7.64 51.29
N ILE A 535 -21.35 -6.58 50.78
CA ILE A 535 -21.21 -5.22 51.34
C ILE A 535 -22.61 -4.70 51.67
N LYS A 536 -22.81 -4.42 52.95
CA LYS A 536 -24.03 -3.87 53.58
C LYS A 536 -24.15 -2.39 53.21
N GLY A 537 -25.39 -1.94 53.04
CA GLY A 537 -25.74 -0.53 53.12
C GLY A 537 -25.86 -0.07 54.57
N GLU A 538 -25.64 1.21 54.77
CA GLU A 538 -26.14 1.98 55.91
C GLU A 538 -26.58 3.34 55.36
N ALA A 539 -27.86 3.64 55.58
CA ALA A 539 -28.44 4.95 55.39
C ALA A 539 -28.46 5.61 56.76
N ASP A 540 -28.11 6.89 56.85
CA ASP A 540 -28.63 7.75 57.90
C ASP A 540 -28.82 9.18 57.40
N THR A 541 -29.93 9.72 57.84
CA THR A 541 -30.55 11.01 57.51
C THR A 541 -30.12 12.10 58.51
N ASP A 542 -29.94 13.33 58.03
CA ASP A 542 -30.29 14.62 58.68
C ASP A 542 -29.61 15.72 57.83
N GLY A 543 -30.20 16.86 57.46
CA GLY A 543 -31.14 17.71 58.18
C GLY A 543 -30.41 19.03 58.55
N MET A 544 -30.95 20.18 58.09
CA MET A 544 -30.61 21.57 58.45
C MET A 544 -29.52 22.33 57.67
N ASP A 545 -29.99 23.11 56.69
CA ASP A 545 -30.14 24.58 56.70
C ASP A 545 -29.06 25.50 57.33
N LEU A 546 -28.91 26.66 56.67
CA LEU A 546 -28.22 27.90 57.06
C LEU A 546 -26.70 28.02 56.83
N SER A 547 -26.31 28.55 55.67
CA SER A 547 -25.72 29.91 55.49
C SER A 547 -25.16 30.08 54.08
#